data_AF-E1YMB8-F1
#
_entry.id   AF-E1YMB8-F1
#
_cell.length_a   1.000
_cell.length_b   1.000
_cell.length_c   1.000
_cell.angle_alpha   90.00
_cell.angle_beta   90.00
_cell.angle_gamma   90.00
#
_symmetry.space_group_name_H-M   'P 1'
#
loop_
_entity.id
_entity.type
_entity.pdbx_description
1 polymer ?
#
loop_
_entity_poly.entity_id
_entity_poly.type
_entity_poly.pdbx_seq_one_letter_code
_entity_poly.pdbx_strand_id
1 'polypeptide(L)'
;MIPVREKIERRPPQTHEKFRGKSGIISCTLENLTPLFVGKNQLNQQAFLTRNGKPVIPGSSLKGMLRSLSEVIGGGCNITDSKGQYNKSLAACNNASNLCIACRMFGMRSNARVHTGNVSVGDALIREDTPEQKIFKFLLSSCGTRHEPFYRYPQNGSA
;
A
#
# COMPACT_ATOMS: atom_id res chain seq x y z
N MET A 1 14.93 11.66 -12.46
CA MET A 1 14.58 10.23 -12.26
C MET A 1 15.13 9.82 -10.90
N ILE A 2 14.34 9.21 -10.02
CA ILE A 2 14.83 8.74 -8.70
C ILE A 2 15.59 7.42 -8.93
N PRO A 3 16.88 7.33 -8.64
CA PRO A 3 17.63 6.10 -8.83
C PRO A 3 17.13 5.04 -7.84
N VAL A 4 16.66 3.90 -8.36
CA VAL A 4 16.28 2.75 -7.54
C VAL A 4 17.56 2.11 -7.00
N ARG A 5 17.60 1.84 -5.69
CA ARG A 5 18.72 1.12 -5.09
C ARG A 5 18.77 -0.30 -5.65
N GLU A 6 19.90 -0.68 -6.25
CA GLU A 6 20.10 -2.00 -6.85
C GLU A 6 20.23 -3.12 -5.80
N LYS A 7 20.64 -2.77 -4.57
CA LYS A 7 20.83 -3.72 -3.46
C LYS A 7 19.95 -3.35 -2.27
N ILE A 8 19.18 -4.34 -1.80
CA ILE A 8 18.35 -4.22 -0.60
C ILE A 8 19.17 -4.59 0.64
N GLU A 9 19.27 -3.65 1.58
CA GLU A 9 19.79 -3.93 2.92
C GLU A 9 18.72 -4.54 3.81
N ARG A 10 18.85 -5.83 4.06
CA ARG A 10 17.98 -6.58 4.96
C ARG A 10 18.67 -6.78 6.31
N ARG A 11 17.91 -6.58 7.39
CA ARG A 11 18.35 -6.76 8.78
C ARG A 11 17.16 -7.16 9.66
N PRO A 12 17.40 -7.74 10.84
CA PRO A 12 16.32 -8.02 11.78
C PRO A 12 15.58 -6.71 12.16
N PRO A 13 14.25 -6.76 12.32
CA PRO A 13 13.50 -5.62 12.84
C PRO A 13 13.83 -5.40 14.31
N GLN A 14 13.82 -4.13 14.72
CA GLN A 14 13.64 -3.80 16.13
C GLN A 14 12.15 -3.86 16.42
N THR A 15 11.78 -4.80 17.27
CA THR A 15 10.40 -4.97 17.73
C THR A 15 10.04 -3.90 18.76
N HIS A 16 8.74 -3.69 18.97
CA HIS A 16 8.21 -2.66 19.86
C HIS A 16 8.77 -2.80 21.30
N GLU A 17 8.94 -4.04 21.80
CA GLU A 17 9.52 -4.28 23.13
C GLU A 17 11.02 -3.96 23.23
N LYS A 18 11.72 -3.85 22.09
CA LYS A 18 13.16 -3.54 22.01
C LYS A 18 13.42 -2.17 21.36
N PHE A 19 12.39 -1.36 21.14
CA PHE A 19 12.55 -0.09 20.45
C PHE A 19 13.36 0.87 21.32
N ARG A 20 14.51 1.31 20.80
CA ARG A 20 15.38 2.30 21.42
C ARG A 20 15.48 3.48 20.44
N GLY A 21 14.77 4.57 20.74
CA GLY A 21 14.70 5.72 19.85
C GLY A 21 13.53 6.64 20.19
N LYS A 22 13.18 7.52 19.25
CA LYS A 22 12.03 8.43 19.39
C LYS A 22 10.74 7.71 19.01
N SER A 23 9.79 7.70 19.94
CA SER A 23 8.41 7.29 19.70
C SER A 23 7.47 8.48 19.88
N GLY A 24 6.32 8.47 19.22
CA GLY A 24 5.35 9.53 19.36
C GLY A 24 4.28 9.48 18.28
N ILE A 25 3.53 10.57 18.18
CA ILE A 25 2.43 10.75 17.22
C ILE A 25 2.82 11.89 16.28
N ILE A 26 2.64 11.66 14.98
CA ILE A 26 2.74 12.71 13.96
C ILE A 26 1.31 13.01 13.52
N SER A 27 0.87 14.25 13.76
CA SER A 27 -0.43 14.76 13.31
C SER A 27 -0.22 15.72 12.15
N CYS A 28 -0.95 15.52 11.06
CA CYS A 28 -0.88 16.38 9.88
C CYS A 28 -2.26 16.64 9.29
N THR A 29 -2.32 17.62 8.40
CA THR A 29 -3.50 17.95 7.60
C THR A 29 -3.15 17.73 6.13
N LEU A 30 -4.09 17.20 5.36
CA LEU A 30 -3.94 17.00 3.92
C LEU A 30 -4.89 17.95 3.21
N GLU A 31 -4.38 18.67 2.22
CA GLU A 31 -5.18 19.53 1.35
C GLU A 31 -5.30 18.88 -0.03
N ASN A 32 -6.51 18.92 -0.58
CA ASN A 32 -6.79 18.30 -1.86
C ASN A 32 -6.56 19.29 -3.03
N LEU A 33 -5.33 19.38 -3.52
CA LEU A 33 -4.95 20.31 -4.60
C LEU A 33 -5.59 19.98 -5.95
N THR A 34 -5.93 18.71 -6.19
CA THR A 34 -6.63 18.22 -7.38
C THR A 34 -7.78 17.31 -6.96
N PRO A 35 -8.86 17.16 -7.74
CA PRO A 35 -9.94 16.25 -7.36
C PRO A 35 -9.43 14.83 -7.03
N LEU A 36 -9.77 14.33 -5.83
CA LEU A 36 -9.34 13.03 -5.33
C LEU A 36 -10.50 12.06 -5.33
N PHE A 37 -10.23 10.81 -5.72
CA PHE A 37 -11.18 9.72 -5.66
C PHE A 37 -10.59 8.53 -4.91
N VAL A 38 -11.30 8.05 -3.88
CA VAL A 38 -10.96 6.85 -3.11
C VAL A 38 -12.13 5.88 -3.18
N GLY A 39 -12.01 4.84 -4.01
CA GLY A 39 -13.09 3.89 -4.25
C GLY A 39 -13.44 3.04 -3.02
N LYS A 40 -14.73 2.75 -2.85
CA LYS A 40 -15.26 1.93 -1.75
C LYS A 40 -14.89 0.45 -1.88
N ASN A 41 -15.44 -0.22 -2.89
CA ASN A 41 -15.31 -1.67 -3.11
C ASN A 41 -15.35 -2.00 -4.62
N GLN A 42 -14.95 -3.22 -5.02
CA GLN A 42 -15.03 -3.69 -6.42
C GLN A 42 -16.45 -3.64 -7.02
N LEU A 43 -17.49 -3.76 -6.19
CA LEU A 43 -18.91 -3.73 -6.61
C LEU A 43 -19.50 -2.31 -6.67
N ASN A 44 -18.89 -1.34 -5.97
CA ASN A 44 -19.36 0.05 -5.90
C ASN A 44 -18.19 1.00 -6.20
N GLN A 45 -17.65 0.87 -7.41
CA GLN A 45 -16.46 1.61 -7.86
C GLN A 45 -16.70 3.11 -8.11
N GLN A 46 -17.96 3.56 -8.08
CA GLN A 46 -18.33 4.94 -8.37
C GLN A 46 -18.56 5.78 -7.09
N ALA A 47 -18.54 5.15 -5.91
CA ALA A 47 -18.76 5.83 -4.64
C ALA A 47 -17.43 6.08 -3.91
N PHE A 48 -17.26 7.30 -3.41
CA PHE A 48 -16.17 7.62 -2.49
C PHE A 48 -16.36 6.83 -1.19
N LEU A 49 -15.27 6.34 -0.62
CA LEU A 49 -15.33 5.58 0.61
C LEU A 49 -15.75 6.46 1.79
N THR A 50 -16.75 5.97 2.55
CA THR A 50 -17.26 6.66 3.73
C THR A 50 -17.16 5.80 4.98
N ARG A 51 -16.93 6.45 6.13
CA ARG A 51 -17.00 5.87 7.47
C ARG A 51 -17.95 6.73 8.30
N ASN A 52 -18.94 6.11 8.94
CA ASN A 52 -19.98 6.83 9.71
C ASN A 52 -20.65 7.96 8.90
N GLY A 53 -20.91 7.71 7.61
CA GLY A 53 -21.52 8.70 6.71
C GLY A 53 -20.59 9.81 6.20
N LYS A 54 -19.35 9.93 6.72
CA LYS A 54 -18.39 10.95 6.30
C LYS A 54 -17.36 10.38 5.31
N PRO A 55 -17.00 11.11 4.23
CA PRO A 55 -15.89 10.73 3.35
C PRO A 55 -14.57 10.58 4.10
N VAL A 56 -13.80 9.55 3.76
CA VAL A 56 -12.55 9.23 4.44
C VAL A 56 -11.50 8.74 3.45
N ILE A 57 -10.23 9.06 3.71
CA ILE A 57 -9.11 8.37 3.08
C ILE A 57 -8.61 7.31 4.07
N PRO A 58 -8.66 6.01 3.72
CA PRO A 58 -8.20 4.95 4.61
C PRO A 58 -6.75 5.12 5.02
N GLY A 59 -6.48 4.86 6.29
CA GLY A 59 -5.13 4.72 6.81
C GLY A 59 -4.38 3.59 6.11
N SER A 60 -5.09 2.54 5.65
CA SER A 60 -4.48 1.48 4.82
C SER A 60 -4.03 1.98 3.45
N SER A 61 -4.80 2.85 2.79
CA SER A 61 -4.45 3.47 1.51
C SER A 61 -3.26 4.41 1.68
N LEU A 62 -3.29 5.27 2.71
CA LEU A 62 -2.17 6.16 3.04
C LEU A 62 -0.91 5.36 3.40
N LYS A 63 -1.05 4.32 4.21
CA LYS A 63 0.04 3.40 4.56
C LYS A 63 0.60 2.72 3.32
N GLY A 64 -0.25 2.28 2.39
CA GLY A 64 0.17 1.69 1.12
C GLY A 64 0.98 2.65 0.25
N MET A 65 0.51 3.89 0.13
CA MET A 65 1.22 4.95 -0.59
C MET A 65 2.59 5.25 0.04
N LEU A 66 2.64 5.49 1.36
CA LEU A 66 3.88 5.75 2.08
C LEU A 66 4.85 4.56 2.01
N ARG A 67 4.32 3.34 2.10
CA ARG A 67 5.09 2.11 1.94
C ARG A 67 5.70 2.01 0.55
N SER A 68 4.91 2.23 -0.50
CA SER A 68 5.39 2.18 -1.89
C SER A 68 6.52 3.19 -2.13
N LEU A 69 6.35 4.43 -1.65
CA LEU A 69 7.39 5.45 -1.71
C LEU A 69 8.66 5.01 -0.96
N SER A 70 8.49 4.44 0.24
CA SER A 70 9.61 3.92 1.04
C SER A 70 10.29 2.72 0.39
N GLU A 71 9.56 1.90 -0.36
CA GLU A 71 10.11 0.77 -1.11
C GLU A 71 10.97 1.26 -2.29
N VAL A 72 10.52 2.29 -3.02
CA VAL A 72 11.27 2.86 -4.14
C VAL A 72 12.51 3.61 -3.66
N ILE A 73 12.36 4.52 -2.68
CA ILE A 73 13.45 5.39 -2.22
C ILE A 73 14.41 4.65 -1.28
N GLY A 74 13.86 3.84 -0.36
CA GLY A 74 14.63 3.20 0.69
C GLY A 74 15.28 1.87 0.31
N GLY A 75 15.02 1.35 -0.89
CA GLY A 75 15.45 0.00 -1.29
C GLY A 75 14.61 -1.08 -0.58
N GLY A 76 13.31 -1.08 -0.84
CA GLY A 76 12.36 -2.08 -0.35
C GLY A 76 12.28 -3.31 -1.23
N CYS A 77 11.47 -4.27 -0.80
CA CYS A 77 11.20 -5.49 -1.54
C CYS A 77 9.92 -5.34 -2.37
N ASN A 78 9.66 -6.33 -3.24
CA ASN A 78 8.47 -6.40 -4.09
C ASN A 78 8.34 -5.21 -5.05
N ILE A 79 9.47 -4.75 -5.57
CA ILE A 79 9.55 -3.71 -6.60
C ILE A 79 10.13 -4.31 -7.89
N THR A 80 9.75 -3.74 -9.03
CA THR A 80 10.43 -4.00 -10.30
C THR A 80 11.75 -3.23 -10.35
N ASP A 81 12.71 -3.74 -11.12
CA ASP A 81 13.97 -3.02 -11.36
C ASP A 81 13.77 -1.80 -12.28
N SER A 82 14.85 -1.07 -12.56
CA SER A 82 14.84 0.11 -13.44
C SER A 82 14.37 -0.17 -14.87
N LYS A 83 14.37 -1.44 -15.30
CA LYS A 83 13.88 -1.89 -16.61
C LYS A 83 12.45 -2.43 -16.55
N GLY A 84 11.79 -2.31 -15.39
CA GLY A 84 10.44 -2.85 -15.16
C GLY A 84 10.41 -4.37 -14.99
N GLN A 85 11.56 -5.03 -14.86
CA GLN A 85 11.65 -6.47 -14.76
C GLN A 85 11.63 -6.93 -13.30
N TYR A 86 11.07 -8.11 -13.08
CA TYR A 86 11.12 -8.76 -11.78
C TYR A 86 12.53 -9.30 -11.52
N ASN A 87 13.15 -8.84 -10.43
CA ASN A 87 14.45 -9.32 -10.00
C ASN A 87 14.31 -10.09 -8.68
N LYS A 88 14.85 -11.32 -8.61
CA LYS A 88 14.81 -12.17 -7.41
C LYS A 88 15.47 -11.51 -6.19
N SER A 89 16.47 -10.66 -6.39
CA SER A 89 17.09 -9.88 -5.31
C SER A 89 16.12 -8.88 -4.68
N LEU A 90 15.16 -8.39 -5.47
CA LEU A 90 14.08 -7.49 -5.09
C LEU A 90 12.80 -8.21 -4.65
N ALA A 91 12.80 -9.55 -4.58
CA ALA A 91 11.66 -10.33 -4.14
C ALA A 91 11.18 -9.95 -2.74
N ALA A 92 9.86 -10.13 -2.53
CA ALA A 92 9.19 -9.90 -1.25
C ALA A 92 9.92 -10.57 -0.07
N CYS A 93 10.03 -9.86 1.06
CA CYS A 93 10.61 -10.46 2.26
C CYS A 93 9.74 -11.62 2.76
N ASN A 94 10.38 -12.74 3.10
CA ASN A 94 9.70 -13.95 3.60
C ASN A 94 10.21 -14.39 4.98
N ASN A 95 11.26 -13.77 5.49
CA ASN A 95 11.86 -14.11 6.78
C ASN A 95 11.80 -12.92 7.74
N ALA A 96 11.11 -13.10 8.86
CA ALA A 96 10.95 -12.08 9.90
C ALA A 96 12.28 -11.59 10.51
N SER A 97 13.36 -12.38 10.46
CA SER A 97 14.69 -11.94 10.91
C SER A 97 15.52 -11.20 9.85
N ASN A 98 15.01 -11.09 8.61
CA ASN A 98 15.75 -10.51 7.49
C ASN A 98 14.83 -9.65 6.61
N LEU A 99 14.49 -8.45 7.09
CA LEU A 99 13.51 -7.57 6.48
C LEU A 99 14.16 -6.35 5.84
N CYS A 100 13.63 -5.86 4.72
CA CYS A 100 13.98 -4.56 4.14
C CYS A 100 13.44 -3.39 5.00
N ILE A 101 13.83 -2.15 4.69
CA ILE A 101 13.41 -0.98 5.47
C ILE A 101 11.88 -0.83 5.53
N ALA A 102 11.18 -0.98 4.41
CA ALA A 102 9.74 -0.88 4.35
C ALA A 102 9.03 -1.96 5.17
N CYS A 103 9.51 -3.21 5.11
CA CYS A 103 8.95 -4.29 5.91
C CYS A 103 9.18 -4.11 7.41
N ARG A 104 10.31 -3.54 7.84
CA ARG A 104 10.55 -3.20 9.25
C ARG A 104 9.63 -2.08 9.74
N MET A 105 9.35 -1.10 8.88
CA MET A 105 8.51 0.05 9.25
C MET A 105 7.02 -0.30 9.22
N PHE A 106 6.55 -0.90 8.12
CA PHE A 106 5.12 -1.09 7.84
C PHE A 106 4.61 -2.51 8.10
N GLY A 107 5.53 -3.46 8.26
CA GLY A 107 5.25 -4.87 8.53
C GLY A 107 5.52 -5.80 7.33
N MET A 108 5.56 -7.10 7.61
CA MET A 108 5.67 -8.16 6.61
C MET A 108 4.66 -9.25 6.93
N ARG A 109 3.92 -9.69 5.91
CA ARG A 109 3.08 -10.89 5.98
C ARG A 109 3.67 -11.94 5.06
N SER A 110 4.06 -13.08 5.62
CA SER A 110 4.41 -14.30 4.87
C SER A 110 3.58 -15.46 5.41
N ASN A 111 3.38 -16.51 4.60
CA ASN A 111 2.47 -17.62 4.91
C ASN A 111 2.73 -18.29 6.27
N ALA A 112 3.96 -18.24 6.78
CA ALA A 112 4.34 -18.87 8.05
C ALA A 112 4.74 -17.87 9.17
N ARG A 113 5.04 -16.61 8.84
CA ARG A 113 5.55 -15.62 9.80
C ARG A 113 5.01 -14.24 9.49
N VAL A 114 4.58 -13.54 10.54
CA VAL A 114 4.11 -12.15 10.47
C VAL A 114 5.03 -11.29 11.31
N HIS A 115 5.45 -10.17 10.76
CA HIS A 115 6.09 -9.10 11.52
C HIS A 115 5.17 -7.88 11.50
N THR A 116 4.77 -7.44 12.69
CA THR A 116 4.02 -6.20 12.89
C THR A 116 4.97 -5.02 12.75
N GLY A 117 4.69 -4.11 11.82
CA GLY A 117 5.49 -2.91 11.64
C GLY A 117 5.36 -1.94 12.82
N ASN A 118 6.34 -1.07 12.96
CA ASN A 118 6.40 -0.06 14.02
C ASN A 118 5.54 1.19 13.73
N VAL A 119 4.99 1.32 12.52
CA VAL A 119 4.19 2.47 12.09
C VAL A 119 2.73 2.07 11.89
N SER A 120 1.85 2.74 12.65
CA SER A 120 0.41 2.76 12.43
C SER A 120 0.03 4.06 11.72
N VAL A 121 -0.93 3.97 10.78
CA VAL A 121 -1.46 5.12 10.04
C VAL A 121 -2.96 5.11 10.21
N GLY A 122 -3.49 6.17 10.82
CA GLY A 122 -4.93 6.35 11.00
C GLY A 122 -5.63 6.78 9.72
N ASP A 123 -6.94 6.62 9.71
CA ASP A 123 -7.80 7.15 8.65
C ASP A 123 -7.74 8.69 8.64
N ALA A 124 -7.62 9.30 7.46
CA ALA A 124 -7.71 10.76 7.34
C ALA A 124 -9.18 11.16 7.25
N LEU A 125 -9.64 11.79 8.32
CA LEU A 125 -11.00 12.30 8.46
C LEU A 125 -11.11 13.68 7.82
N ILE A 126 -12.25 13.94 7.21
CA ILE A 126 -12.58 15.27 6.73
C ILE A 126 -12.71 16.25 7.91
N ARG A 127 -12.14 17.46 7.75
CA ARG A 127 -12.27 18.54 8.74
C ARG A 127 -13.53 19.38 8.54
N GLU A 128 -13.98 19.51 7.30
CA GLU A 128 -15.17 20.25 6.91
C GLU A 128 -16.42 19.37 7.03
N ASP A 129 -17.55 19.94 7.45
CA ASP A 129 -18.80 19.20 7.57
C ASP A 129 -19.45 18.91 6.20
N THR A 130 -19.15 19.71 5.18
CA THR A 130 -19.69 19.58 3.81
C THR A 130 -18.59 19.75 2.75
N PRO A 131 -17.94 18.67 2.29
CA PRO A 131 -16.96 18.77 1.21
C PRO A 131 -17.61 19.20 -0.10
N GLU A 132 -16.94 20.07 -0.85
CA GLU A 132 -17.31 20.34 -2.24
C GLU A 132 -17.14 19.06 -3.08
N GLN A 133 -18.24 18.51 -3.59
CA GLN A 133 -18.21 17.35 -4.47
C GLN A 133 -18.19 17.81 -5.92
N LYS A 134 -17.12 17.47 -6.64
CA LYS A 134 -17.01 17.71 -8.08
C LYS A 134 -17.29 16.42 -8.83
N ILE A 135 -18.24 16.47 -9.75
CA ILE A 135 -18.44 15.40 -10.75
C ILE A 135 -17.46 15.68 -11.88
N PHE A 136 -16.47 14.82 -12.05
CA PHE A 136 -15.57 14.88 -13.20
C PHE A 136 -15.63 13.56 -13.96
N LYS A 137 -15.70 13.63 -15.29
CA LYS A 137 -15.65 12.46 -16.15
C LYS A 137 -14.21 11.97 -16.20
N PHE A 138 -13.95 10.85 -15.55
CA PHE A 138 -12.71 10.12 -15.76
C PHE A 138 -12.88 9.25 -17.02
N LEU A 139 -12.03 9.46 -18.03
CA LEU A 139 -11.80 8.43 -19.03
C LEU A 139 -10.95 7.36 -18.32
N LEU A 140 -11.58 6.31 -17.82
CA LEU A 140 -10.87 5.04 -17.67
C LEU A 140 -10.54 4.63 -19.10
N SER A 141 -9.41 5.10 -19.63
CA SER A 141 -8.80 4.47 -20.80
C SER A 141 -8.79 2.99 -20.48
N SER A 142 -9.58 2.26 -21.26
CA SER A 142 -9.95 0.86 -21.07
C SER A 142 -8.80 0.12 -20.39
N CYS A 143 -9.07 -0.38 -19.18
CA CYS A 143 -8.21 -1.36 -18.51
C CYS A 143 -7.75 -2.33 -19.59
N GLY A 144 -6.46 -2.26 -19.97
CA GLY A 144 -5.90 -3.14 -20.98
C GLY A 144 -6.31 -4.57 -20.62
N THR A 145 -6.78 -5.30 -21.62
CA THR A 145 -7.21 -6.71 -21.61
C THR A 145 -7.36 -7.28 -20.20
N ARG A 146 -8.59 -7.36 -19.68
CA ARG A 146 -8.87 -8.07 -18.41
C ARG A 146 -8.25 -9.47 -18.52
N HIS A 147 -7.08 -9.66 -17.93
CA HIS A 147 -6.48 -10.97 -17.83
C HIS A 147 -7.39 -11.79 -16.92
N GLU A 148 -7.93 -12.87 -17.47
CA GLU A 148 -8.63 -13.89 -16.70
C GLU A 148 -7.76 -14.31 -15.49
N PRO A 149 -8.33 -14.49 -14.28
CA PRO A 149 -7.59 -14.97 -13.14
C PRO A 149 -6.94 -16.32 -13.47
N PHE A 150 -5.64 -16.44 -13.24
CA PHE A 150 -4.83 -17.65 -13.49
C PHE A 150 -5.38 -18.93 -12.80
N TYR A 151 -6.25 -18.79 -11.79
CA TYR A 151 -6.83 -19.90 -11.03
C TYR A 151 -8.30 -20.16 -11.38
N ARG A 152 -8.62 -20.46 -12.64
CA ARG A 152 -9.78 -21.30 -12.93
C ARG A 152 -9.29 -22.75 -12.99
N TYR A 153 -9.62 -23.54 -11.97
CA TYR A 153 -9.55 -25.00 -12.07
C TYR A 153 -10.44 -25.45 -13.25
N PRO A 154 -9.99 -26.36 -14.12
CA PRO A 154 -10.89 -26.99 -15.07
C PRO A 154 -11.93 -27.78 -14.27
N GLN A 155 -13.21 -27.41 -14.42
CA GLN A 155 -14.30 -28.29 -14.02
C GLN A 155 -14.19 -29.55 -14.88
N ASN A 156 -13.85 -30.68 -14.25
CA ASN A 156 -14.07 -31.99 -14.82
C ASN A 156 -15.59 -32.21 -14.94
N GLY A 157 -16.01 -32.83 -16.05
CA GLY A 157 -17.41 -33.06 -16.48
C GLY A 157 -18.29 -33.84 -15.48
N SER A 158 -19.54 -34.17 -15.76
CA SER A 158 -20.31 -34.21 -17.01
C SER A 158 -21.80 -34.08 -16.64
N ALA A 159 -22.64 -33.79 -17.64
CA ALA A 159 -24.08 -34.05 -17.57
C ALA A 159 -24.38 -35.54 -17.39
#